data_AF-A0A497ND69-F1
#
_entry.id   AF-A0A497ND69-F1
#
_cell.length_a   1.000
_cell.length_b   1.000
_cell.length_c   1.000
_cell.angle_alpha   90.00
_cell.angle_beta   90.00
_cell.angle_gamma   90.00
#
_symmetry.space_group_name_H-M   'P 1'
#
loop_
_entity.id
_entity.type
_entity.pdbx_description
1 polymer ?
#
loop_
_entity_poly.entity_id
_entity_poly.type
_entity_poly.pdbx_seq_one_letter_code
_entity_poly.pdbx_strand_id
1 'polypeptide(L)'
;MEQAEAVVLLKQEVKSLSTYLETEDYNNAVADALRETGWTFPNTSDFQIYWLKNRAKRHLFFYLASESARKFRVKQFSLDQRFKHYMQIIKTMDEEFSTAQEDRPEEFAGVDPSALFGHKIDAGFAYDELGRDITYDSDQDVLLNPESS
;
A
#
# COMPACT_ATOMS: atom_id res chain seq x y z
N MET A 1 8.78 -16.48 5.41
CA MET A 1 9.63 -15.58 4.63
C MET A 1 10.23 -14.55 5.56
N GLU A 2 11.56 -14.45 5.53
CA GLU A 2 12.32 -13.43 6.26
C GLU A 2 12.56 -12.19 5.38
N GLN A 3 12.93 -11.06 5.98
CA GLN A 3 13.21 -9.82 5.24
C GLN A 3 14.31 -10.00 4.17
N ALA A 4 15.41 -10.66 4.53
CA ALA A 4 16.52 -10.89 3.61
C ALA A 4 16.10 -11.75 2.41
N GLU A 5 15.22 -12.73 2.64
CA GLU A 5 14.66 -13.60 1.61
C GLU A 5 13.73 -12.82 0.69
N ALA A 6 12.88 -11.95 1.24
CA ALA A 6 11.99 -11.08 0.46
C ALA A 6 12.78 -10.21 -0.53
N VAL A 7 13.88 -9.60 -0.08
CA VAL A 7 14.75 -8.77 -0.94
C VAL A 7 15.39 -9.59 -2.06
N VAL A 8 15.86 -10.81 -1.76
CA VAL A 8 16.43 -11.71 -2.78
C VAL A 8 15.39 -12.08 -3.84
N LEU A 9 14.18 -12.43 -3.42
CA LEU A 9 13.08 -12.75 -4.33
C LEU A 9 12.70 -11.55 -5.21
N LEU A 10 12.60 -10.36 -4.63
CA LEU A 10 12.31 -9.14 -5.39
C LEU A 10 13.37 -8.87 -6.46
N LYS A 11 14.66 -9.02 -6.13
CA LYS A 11 15.74 -8.89 -7.12
C LYS A 11 15.64 -9.92 -8.26
N GLN A 12 15.18 -11.14 -7.97
CA GLN A 12 14.98 -12.18 -8.98
C GLN A 12 13.74 -11.97 -9.85
N GLU A 13 12.66 -11.42 -9.28
CA GLU A 13 11.41 -11.17 -9.99
C GLU A 13 11.49 -9.89 -10.85
N VAL A 14 12.35 -8.93 -10.46
CA VAL A 14 12.50 -7.59 -11.07
C VAL A 14 13.81 -7.49 -11.91
N LYS A 15 14.22 -8.61 -12.54
CA LYS A 15 15.53 -8.82 -13.20
C LYS A 15 15.98 -7.77 -14.23
N SER A 16 15.08 -7.05 -14.90
CA SER A 16 15.43 -6.04 -15.91
C SER A 16 15.51 -4.62 -15.37
N LEU A 17 15.00 -4.37 -14.16
CA LEU A 17 14.96 -3.04 -13.54
C LEU A 17 16.06 -2.84 -12.50
N SER A 18 16.80 -3.90 -12.14
CA SER A 18 17.91 -3.86 -11.19
C SER A 18 19.07 -2.95 -11.60
N THR A 19 19.15 -2.53 -12.87
CA THR A 19 20.16 -1.57 -13.35
C THR A 19 19.86 -0.14 -12.86
N TYR A 20 18.62 0.13 -12.46
CA TYR A 20 18.16 1.43 -11.99
C TYR A 20 17.88 1.47 -10.48
N LEU A 21 18.00 0.33 -9.81
CA LEU A 21 17.62 0.16 -8.41
C LEU A 21 18.80 -0.41 -7.61
N GLU A 22 19.09 0.22 -6.49
CA GLU A 22 20.11 -0.21 -5.55
C GLU A 22 19.51 -1.09 -4.46
N THR A 23 20.35 -1.81 -3.69
CA THR A 23 19.87 -2.69 -2.62
C THR A 23 19.00 -1.95 -1.60
N GLU A 24 19.30 -0.68 -1.36
CA GLU A 24 18.55 0.18 -0.44
C GLU A 24 17.12 0.45 -0.92
N ASP A 25 16.90 0.58 -2.23
CA ASP A 25 15.56 0.73 -2.80
C ASP A 25 14.68 -0.51 -2.51
N TYR A 26 15.25 -1.71 -2.58
CA TYR A 26 14.54 -2.94 -2.23
C TYR A 26 14.20 -3.00 -0.73
N ASN A 27 15.12 -2.57 0.13
CA ASN A 27 14.88 -2.53 1.58
C ASN A 27 13.78 -1.52 1.92
N ASN A 28 13.82 -0.33 1.32
CA ASN A 28 12.82 0.71 1.51
C ASN A 28 11.46 0.27 0.99
N ALA A 29 11.40 -0.35 -0.19
CA ALA A 29 10.15 -0.88 -0.75
C ALA A 29 9.52 -1.96 0.13
N VAL A 30 10.32 -2.84 0.74
CA VAL A 30 9.83 -3.84 1.71
C VAL A 30 9.34 -3.16 3.00
N ALA A 31 10.07 -2.18 3.52
CA ALA A 31 9.65 -1.43 4.70
C ALA A 31 8.34 -0.66 4.46
N ASP A 32 8.19 -0.05 3.30
CA ASP A 32 6.97 0.64 2.87
C ASP A 32 5.80 -0.35 2.78
N ALA A 33 6.01 -1.51 2.16
CA ALA A 33 5.02 -2.56 2.05
C ALA A 33 4.56 -3.11 3.42
N LEU A 34 5.48 -3.27 4.38
CA LEU A 34 5.14 -3.65 5.75
C LEU A 34 4.31 -2.57 6.45
N ARG A 35 4.59 -1.28 6.18
CA ARG A 35 3.78 -0.17 6.73
C ARG A 35 2.39 -0.13 6.14
N GLU A 36 2.24 -0.34 4.82
CA GLU A 36 0.93 -0.37 4.15
C GLU A 36 0.09 -1.57 4.60
N THR A 37 0.71 -2.73 4.75
CA THR A 37 0.02 -3.97 5.13
C THR A 37 -0.11 -4.15 6.63
N GLY A 38 0.65 -3.41 7.44
CA GLY A 38 0.78 -3.59 8.89
C GLY A 38 1.28 -4.97 9.35
N TRP A 39 1.81 -5.78 8.43
CA TRP A 39 2.40 -7.06 8.78
C TRP A 39 3.82 -6.90 9.30
N THR A 40 4.29 -7.94 10.00
CA THR A 40 5.66 -8.03 10.47
C THR A 40 6.27 -9.36 10.05
N PHE A 41 7.59 -9.38 9.89
CA PHE A 41 8.32 -10.63 9.68
C PHE A 41 8.39 -11.45 10.97
N PRO A 42 8.40 -12.79 10.89
CA PRO A 42 8.34 -13.59 9.67
C PRO A 42 6.91 -13.81 9.15
N ASN A 43 6.71 -13.68 7.84
CA ASN A 43 5.42 -14.01 7.21
C ASN A 43 5.39 -15.48 6.78
N THR A 44 4.45 -16.25 7.28
CA THR A 44 4.31 -17.69 6.99
C THR A 44 3.14 -18.02 6.08
N SER A 45 2.15 -17.13 5.96
CA SER A 45 0.99 -17.31 5.07
C SER A 45 1.37 -17.01 3.62
N ASP A 46 0.98 -17.89 2.70
CA ASP A 46 1.17 -17.69 1.25
C ASP A 46 0.49 -16.40 0.77
N PHE A 47 -0.66 -16.05 1.35
CA PHE A 47 -1.38 -14.81 1.05
C PHE A 47 -0.54 -13.58 1.43
N GLN A 48 -0.03 -13.56 2.66
CA GLN A 48 0.81 -12.46 3.14
C GLN A 48 2.09 -12.34 2.33
N ILE A 49 2.75 -13.46 2.03
CA ILE A 49 3.97 -13.49 1.21
C ILE A 49 3.69 -12.93 -0.19
N TYR A 50 2.59 -13.36 -0.83
CA TYR A 50 2.20 -12.88 -2.14
C TYR A 50 1.97 -11.37 -2.15
N TRP A 51 1.15 -10.87 -1.24
CA TRP A 51 0.78 -9.46 -1.19
C TRP A 51 1.92 -8.57 -0.76
N LEU A 52 2.75 -8.99 0.21
CA LEU A 52 3.93 -8.24 0.62
C LEU A 52 4.88 -8.02 -0.56
N LYS A 53 5.11 -9.06 -1.38
CA LYS A 53 5.92 -8.93 -2.61
C LYS A 53 5.28 -7.97 -3.61
N ASN A 54 3.97 -8.04 -3.82
CA ASN A 54 3.28 -7.15 -4.75
C ASN A 54 3.29 -5.70 -4.28
N ARG A 55 3.04 -5.44 -2.99
CA ARG A 55 3.15 -4.09 -2.42
C ARG A 55 4.57 -3.55 -2.53
N ALA A 56 5.59 -4.36 -2.25
CA ALA A 56 6.98 -3.96 -2.44
C ALA A 56 7.30 -3.63 -3.91
N LYS A 57 6.85 -4.46 -4.87
CA LYS A 57 7.00 -4.15 -6.31
C LYS A 57 6.31 -2.84 -6.71
N ARG A 58 5.14 -2.56 -6.16
CA ARG A 58 4.42 -1.31 -6.40
C ARG A 58 5.28 -0.10 -6.01
N HIS A 59 5.96 -0.14 -4.86
CA HIS A 59 6.91 0.91 -4.47
C HIS A 59 8.12 1.01 -5.41
N LEU A 60 8.68 -0.12 -5.85
CA LEU A 60 9.77 -0.12 -6.83
C LEU A 60 9.37 0.51 -8.16
N PHE A 61 8.17 0.21 -8.67
CA PHE A 61 7.63 0.86 -9.86
C PHE A 61 7.41 2.36 -9.64
N PHE A 62 7.01 2.77 -8.44
CA PHE A 62 6.86 4.19 -8.10
C PHE A 62 8.21 4.93 -8.09
N TYR A 63 9.28 4.31 -7.60
CA TYR A 63 10.62 4.88 -7.65
C TYR A 63 11.08 5.09 -9.10
N LEU A 64 10.86 4.11 -9.97
CA LEU A 64 11.16 4.21 -11.41
C LEU A 64 10.31 5.27 -12.13
N ALA A 65 9.04 5.39 -11.75
CA ALA A 65 8.14 6.42 -12.29
C ALA A 65 8.62 7.81 -11.90
N SER A 66 9.03 7.99 -10.65
CA SER A 66 9.55 9.26 -10.12
C SER A 66 10.88 9.65 -10.79
N GLU A 67 11.77 8.68 -11.01
CA GLU A 67 13.01 8.92 -11.77
C GLU A 67 12.72 9.34 -13.23
N SER A 68 11.75 8.68 -13.87
CA SER A 68 11.31 8.96 -15.23
C SER A 68 10.67 10.36 -15.33
N ALA A 69 9.86 10.74 -14.35
CA ALA A 69 9.26 12.07 -14.27
C ALA A 69 10.30 13.17 -14.14
N ARG A 70 11.35 12.97 -13.33
CA ARG A 70 12.46 13.93 -13.21
C ARG A 70 13.21 14.14 -14.53
N LYS A 71 13.34 13.09 -15.34
CA LYS A 71 14.04 13.13 -16.64
C LYS A 71 13.16 13.66 -17.78
N PHE A 72 11.89 13.96 -17.52
CA PHE A 72 10.95 14.41 -18.54
C PHE A 72 11.38 15.74 -19.15
N ARG A 73 11.59 15.75 -20.47
CA ARG A 73 11.80 16.96 -21.27
C ARG A 73 10.73 17.05 -22.35
N VAL A 74 10.30 18.27 -22.67
CA VAL A 74 9.34 18.56 -23.73
C VAL A 74 9.79 17.88 -25.04
N LYS A 75 8.90 17.09 -25.68
CA LYS A 75 9.09 16.26 -26.90
C LYS A 75 9.70 14.86 -26.74
N GLN A 76 9.86 14.33 -25.53
CA GLN A 76 10.28 12.92 -25.34
C GLN A 76 9.09 11.97 -25.21
N PHE A 77 8.44 11.65 -26.34
CA PHE A 77 7.25 10.77 -26.39
C PHE A 77 7.49 9.37 -25.78
N SER A 78 8.69 8.81 -25.91
CA SER A 78 9.02 7.50 -25.35
C SER A 78 9.11 7.50 -23.82
N LEU A 79 9.50 8.61 -23.20
CA LEU A 79 9.54 8.76 -21.74
C LEU A 79 8.14 9.02 -21.18
N ASP A 80 7.31 9.80 -21.89
CA ASP A 80 5.89 9.98 -21.56
C ASP A 80 5.13 8.65 -21.52
N GLN A 81 5.32 7.81 -22.55
CA GLN A 81 4.68 6.49 -22.60
C GLN A 81 5.15 5.56 -21.47
N ARG A 82 6.45 5.55 -21.14
CA ARG A 82 6.98 4.76 -20.03
C ARG A 82 6.42 5.22 -18.69
N PHE A 83 6.38 6.53 -18.46
CA PHE A 83 5.80 7.10 -17.24
C PHE A 83 4.32 6.71 -17.10
N LYS A 84 3.52 6.91 -18.16
CA LYS A 84 2.11 6.51 -18.18
C LYS A 84 1.93 5.01 -17.94
N HIS A 85 2.80 4.18 -18.52
CA HIS A 85 2.75 2.75 -18.32
C HIS A 85 3.02 2.34 -16.87
N TYR A 86 4.05 2.92 -16.23
CA TYR A 86 4.31 2.66 -14.80
C TYR A 86 3.14 3.11 -13.92
N MET A 87 2.56 4.28 -14.19
CA MET A 87 1.39 4.76 -13.45
C MET A 87 0.17 3.85 -13.64
N GLN A 88 -0.02 3.30 -14.84
CA GLN A 88 -1.09 2.35 -15.10
C GLN A 88 -0.88 1.04 -14.32
N ILE A 89 0.34 0.50 -14.32
CA ILE A 89 0.68 -0.70 -13.54
C ILE A 89 0.40 -0.46 -12.05
N ILE A 90 0.89 0.64 -11.50
CA ILE A 90 0.69 1.00 -10.08
C ILE A 90 -0.80 1.08 -9.76
N LYS A 91 -1.58 1.74 -10.62
CA LYS A 91 -3.03 1.85 -10.44
C LYS A 91 -3.71 0.48 -10.41
N THR A 92 -3.39 -0.42 -11.34
CA THR A 92 -3.95 -1.77 -11.34
C THR A 92 -3.55 -2.56 -10.10
N MET A 93 -2.30 -2.44 -9.63
CA MET A 93 -1.85 -3.10 -8.40
C MET A 93 -2.55 -2.55 -7.14
N ASP A 94 -2.87 -1.25 -7.11
CA ASP A 94 -3.63 -0.63 -6.03
C ASP A 94 -5.11 -1.08 -6.06
N GLU A 95 -5.71 -1.20 -7.25
CA GLU A 95 -7.08 -1.74 -7.43
C GLU A 95 -7.17 -3.21 -6.99
N GLU A 96 -6.25 -4.07 -7.44
CA GLU A 96 -6.21 -5.48 -7.04
C GLU A 96 -6.01 -5.65 -5.53
N PHE A 97 -5.23 -4.78 -4.91
CA PHE A 97 -5.03 -4.80 -3.46
C PHE A 97 -6.28 -4.38 -2.70
N SER A 98 -6.98 -3.33 -3.16
CA SER A 98 -8.26 -2.92 -2.59
C SER A 98 -9.29 -4.05 -2.65
N THR A 99 -9.41 -4.72 -3.81
CA THR A 99 -10.28 -5.89 -3.96
C THR A 99 -9.90 -7.02 -3.01
N ALA A 100 -8.61 -7.28 -2.82
CA ALA A 100 -8.17 -8.32 -1.88
C ALA A 100 -8.47 -7.99 -0.41
N GLN A 101 -8.42 -6.71 -0.04
CA GLN A 101 -8.83 -6.25 1.30
C GLN A 101 -10.34 -6.40 1.51
N GLU A 102 -11.15 -6.15 0.47
CA GLU A 102 -12.60 -6.33 0.50
C GLU A 102 -13.00 -7.81 0.53
N ASP A 103 -12.33 -8.65 -0.25
CA ASP A 103 -12.64 -10.08 -0.39
C ASP A 103 -12.18 -10.93 0.80
N ARG A 104 -11.10 -10.51 1.48
CA ARG A 104 -10.46 -11.26 2.57
C ARG A 104 -10.06 -10.37 3.75
N PRO A 105 -11.00 -9.65 4.38
CA PRO A 105 -10.69 -8.75 5.49
C PRO A 105 -10.06 -9.49 6.69
N GLU A 106 -10.32 -10.79 6.86
CA GLU A 106 -9.75 -11.62 7.92
C GLU A 106 -8.22 -11.74 7.85
N GLU A 107 -7.64 -11.70 6.65
CA GLU A 107 -6.18 -11.74 6.45
C GLU A 107 -5.50 -10.42 6.86
N PHE A 108 -6.30 -9.36 7.04
CA PHE A 108 -5.87 -8.02 7.46
C PHE A 108 -6.38 -7.63 8.86
N ALA A 109 -7.11 -8.50 9.55
CA ALA A 109 -7.77 -8.16 10.83
C ALA A 109 -6.81 -7.92 12.02
N GLY A 110 -5.53 -8.30 11.90
CA GLY A 110 -4.48 -7.96 12.87
C GLY A 110 -3.76 -6.64 12.58
N VAL A 111 -4.20 -5.93 11.55
CA VAL A 111 -3.63 -4.67 11.09
C VAL A 111 -4.48 -3.55 11.66
N ASP A 112 -3.83 -2.60 12.33
CA ASP A 112 -4.49 -1.40 12.83
C ASP A 112 -5.32 -0.76 11.70
N PRO A 113 -6.65 -0.61 11.85
CA PRO A 113 -7.51 -0.02 10.83
C PRO A 113 -7.03 1.36 10.36
N SER A 114 -6.27 2.08 11.19
CA SER A 114 -5.65 3.36 10.84
C SER A 114 -4.52 3.26 9.80
N ALA A 115 -3.91 2.08 9.63
CA ALA A 115 -2.88 1.80 8.63
C ALA A 115 -3.46 1.32 7.28
N LEU A 116 -4.58 0.58 7.28
CA LEU A 116 -5.26 0.11 6.06
C LEU A 116 -5.99 1.24 5.34
N PHE A 117 -6.56 2.17 6.09
CA PHE A 117 -7.22 3.36 5.58
C PHE A 117 -6.40 4.56 5.99
N GLY A 118 -5.23 4.76 5.36
CA GLY A 118 -4.32 5.86 5.65
C GLY A 118 -5.11 7.14 5.87
N HIS A 119 -5.11 7.64 7.12
CA HIS A 119 -6.03 8.66 7.63
C HIS A 119 -7.30 8.79 6.78
N LYS A 120 -8.29 7.92 6.98
CA LYS A 120 -9.65 8.37 6.80
C LYS A 120 -9.82 9.53 7.78
N ILE A 121 -9.52 10.75 7.31
CA ILE A 121 -10.19 11.93 7.80
C ILE A 121 -11.63 11.71 7.34
N ASP A 122 -12.37 10.83 8.04
CA ASP A 122 -13.76 11.14 8.28
C ASP A 122 -13.66 12.48 8.97
N ALA A 123 -13.84 13.54 8.18
CA ALA A 123 -14.10 14.85 8.72
C ALA A 123 -15.29 14.58 9.65
N GLY A 124 -15.02 14.56 10.96
CA GLY A 124 -15.90 14.08 12.00
C GLY A 124 -17.14 14.95 12.05
N PHE A 125 -18.02 14.74 11.08
CA PHE A 125 -19.21 15.48 10.80
C PHE A 125 -20.27 14.45 10.42
N ALA A 126 -20.99 13.99 11.44
CA ALA A 126 -22.19 13.20 11.22
C ALA A 126 -23.36 14.17 11.00
N TYR A 127 -24.17 13.93 9.98
CA TYR A 127 -25.36 14.75 9.69
C TYR A 127 -26.61 13.88 9.72
N ASP A 128 -27.71 14.41 10.27
CA ASP A 128 -29.02 13.76 10.20
C ASP A 128 -29.63 13.85 8.78
N GLU A 129 -30.76 13.18 8.54
CA GLU A 129 -31.48 13.20 7.25
C GLU A 129 -31.96 14.60 6.84
N LEU A 130 -31.90 15.58 7.74
CA LEU A 130 -32.23 16.99 7.52
C LEU A 130 -30.98 17.86 7.35
N GLY A 131 -29.78 17.27 7.33
CA GLY A 131 -28.50 17.95 7.16
C GLY A 131 -28.00 18.69 8.41
N ARG A 132 -28.50 18.35 9.60
CA ARG A 132 -28.06 18.94 10.87
C ARG A 132 -26.88 18.16 11.41
N ASP A 133 -25.87 18.89 11.87
CA ASP A 133 -24.68 18.32 12.49
C ASP A 133 -25.03 17.64 13.83
N ILE A 134 -24.81 16.33 13.91
CA ILE A 134 -25.03 15.45 15.07
C ILE A 134 -23.71 14.85 15.59
N THR A 135 -22.57 15.42 15.20
CA THR A 135 -21.22 14.92 15.53
C THR A 135 -20.97 14.67 17.01
N TYR A 136 -21.61 15.46 17.88
CA TYR A 136 -21.39 15.42 19.32
C TYR A 136 -22.58 14.84 20.10
N ASP A 137 -23.50 14.15 19.41
CA ASP A 137 -24.63 13.53 20.09
C ASP A 137 -24.18 12.26 20.82
N SER A 138 -24.77 12.00 22.00
CA SER A 138 -24.34 10.90 22.90
C SER A 138 -24.50 9.50 22.30
N ASP A 139 -25.23 9.39 21.18
CA ASP A 139 -25.43 8.15 20.43
C ASP A 139 -24.28 7.85 19.44
N GLN A 140 -23.34 8.78 19.23
CA GLN A 140 -22.15 8.62 18.36
C GLN A 140 -20.87 8.33 19.14
N ASP A 141 -20.93 8.26 20.48
CA ASP A 141 -19.80 7.81 21.30
C ASP A 141 -19.55 6.31 21.06
N VAL A 142 -18.45 5.99 20.36
CA VAL A 142 -17.94 4.62 20.28
C VAL A 142 -17.46 4.23 21.68
N LEU A 143 -18.31 3.51 22.43
CA LEU A 143 -17.94 2.87 23.68
C LEU A 143 -16.86 1.80 23.43
N LEU A 144 -15.59 2.24 23.43
CA LEU A 144 -14.45 1.35 23.59
C LEU A 144 -14.42 0.89 25.05
N ASN A 145 -15.14 -0.19 25.35
CA ASN A 145 -15.08 -0.85 26.65
C ASN A 145 -14.01 -1.95 26.58
N PRO A 146 -12.83 -1.80 27.23
CA PRO A 146 -11.78 -2.79 27.14
C PRO A 146 -11.86 -3.77 28.32
N GLU A 147 -12.98 -4.45 28.57
CA GLU A 147 -13.01 -5.59 29.52
C GLU A 147 -14.09 -6.62 29.16
N SER A 148 -13.66 -7.79 28.69
CA SER A 148 -13.95 -9.08 29.32
C SER A 148 -13.18 -10.20 28.62
N SER A 149 -12.11 -10.61 29.31
CA SER A 149 -11.46 -11.91 29.27
C SER A 149 -12.40 -13.07 29.58
#